data_AF-A0A4R3LUM3-F1
#
_entry.id   AF-A0A4R3LUM3-F1
#
_cell.length_a   1.000
_cell.length_b   1.000
_cell.length_c   1.000
_cell.angle_alpha   90.00
_cell.angle_beta   90.00
_cell.angle_gamma   90.00
#
_symmetry.space_group_name_H-M   'P 1'
#
loop_
_entity.id
_entity.type
_entity.pdbx_description
1 polymer ?
#
loop_
_entity_poly.entity_id
_entity_poly.type
_entity_poly.pdbx_seq_one_letter_code
_entity_poly.pdbx_strand_id
1 'polypeptide(L)'
;MPRSSRALFRRWIAGGLLLAGATVVSAQSVEAQTVEFRGGGFFSFTSQCQAEGWEGTVYASARYRPPGVGSNGPSTRFSVFFPLFYATSFVLQSGNLTAAYKTVDGGGLGSQLWVYPTKPRMRVTLRSPSAVNASTEAVRLKGQINGFDNVRNCVVDFDVSLTRRP
;
A
#
# COMPACT_ATOMS: atom_id res chain seq x y z
N MET A 1 47.79 57.14 48.86
CA MET A 1 47.83 57.12 47.37
C MET A 1 49.31 57.20 46.96
N PRO A 2 49.88 56.49 45.96
CA PRO A 2 49.40 55.48 44.98
C PRO A 2 50.02 54.06 45.17
N ARG A 3 49.30 52.96 44.94
CA ARG A 3 49.37 52.00 43.78
C ARG A 3 50.77 51.56 43.31
N SER A 4 51.03 50.24 43.28
CA SER A 4 51.21 49.45 42.03
C SER A 4 52.02 48.13 42.22
N SER A 5 51.42 47.00 41.82
CA SER A 5 52.01 45.88 41.01
C SER A 5 53.07 44.96 41.66
N ARG A 6 53.23 43.65 41.41
CA ARG A 6 52.71 42.57 40.53
C ARG A 6 53.17 41.23 41.19
N ALA A 7 52.36 40.20 41.40
CA ALA A 7 51.95 39.11 40.50
C ALA A 7 53.04 38.05 40.13
N LEU A 8 52.59 36.78 40.12
CA LEU A 8 53.11 35.55 39.47
C LEU A 8 54.06 34.69 40.33
N PHE A 9 53.91 33.36 40.45
CA PHE A 9 53.60 32.37 39.41
C PHE A 9 52.79 31.18 39.97
N ARG A 10 51.77 30.76 39.21
CA ARG A 10 50.86 29.64 39.49
C ARG A 10 51.43 28.37 38.83
N ARG A 11 51.55 27.30 39.60
CA ARG A 11 52.03 25.97 39.17
C ARG A 11 51.04 25.30 38.20
N TRP A 12 51.58 24.73 37.14
CA TRP A 12 50.86 23.85 36.20
C TRP A 12 50.66 22.47 36.84
N ILE A 13 49.42 21.96 36.79
CA ILE A 13 49.09 20.55 37.10
C ILE A 13 48.80 19.87 35.78
N ALA A 14 49.57 18.83 35.46
CA ALA A 14 49.32 17.92 34.35
C ALA A 14 48.12 17.03 34.67
N GLY A 15 47.03 17.18 33.92
CA GLY A 15 45.86 16.30 33.97
C GLY A 15 45.96 15.23 32.89
N GLY A 16 46.09 13.96 33.30
CA GLY A 16 46.01 12.81 32.43
C GLY A 16 44.56 12.56 31.98
N LEU A 17 44.35 12.50 30.67
CA LEU A 17 43.05 12.28 30.04
C LEU A 17 42.85 10.75 29.85
N LEU A 18 41.99 10.15 30.67
CA LEU A 18 41.50 8.78 30.49
C LEU A 18 40.43 8.78 29.40
N LEU A 19 40.73 8.20 28.23
CA LEU A 19 39.79 7.97 27.14
C LEU A 19 38.87 6.79 27.48
N ALA A 20 37.66 7.07 27.95
CA ALA A 20 36.57 6.10 28.03
C ALA A 20 35.91 5.97 26.64
N GLY A 21 36.08 4.83 25.99
CA GLY A 21 35.45 4.52 24.70
C GLY A 21 33.95 4.28 24.86
N ALA A 22 33.13 5.26 24.49
CA ALA A 22 31.68 5.11 24.40
C ALA A 22 31.30 4.37 23.12
N THR A 23 30.93 3.09 23.22
CA THR A 23 30.27 2.36 22.13
C THR A 23 28.87 2.92 21.95
N VAL A 24 28.69 3.77 20.94
CA VAL A 24 27.37 4.25 20.51
C VAL A 24 26.66 3.08 19.84
N VAL A 25 25.85 2.34 20.58
CA VAL A 25 24.91 1.38 19.99
C VAL A 25 23.82 2.19 19.32
N SER A 26 23.97 2.41 18.01
CA SER A 26 22.94 3.03 17.19
C SER A 26 21.73 2.10 17.18
N ALA A 27 20.68 2.46 17.90
CA ALA A 27 19.39 1.81 17.77
C ALA A 27 18.89 2.05 16.34
N GLN A 28 19.05 1.06 15.47
CA GLN A 28 18.45 1.09 14.14
C GLN A 28 16.94 0.99 14.33
N SER A 29 16.22 2.06 14.04
CA SER A 29 14.77 2.00 13.92
C SER A 29 14.43 1.06 12.77
N VAL A 30 13.80 -0.07 13.06
CA VAL A 30 13.21 -0.92 12.03
C VAL A 30 12.07 -0.13 11.41
N GLU A 31 12.30 0.46 10.24
CA GLU A 31 11.23 1.13 9.50
C GLU A 31 10.14 0.09 9.18
N ALA A 32 8.91 0.40 9.58
CA ALA A 32 7.77 -0.44 9.29
C ALA A 32 7.67 -0.62 7.76
N GLN A 33 7.73 -1.87 7.29
CA GLN A 33 7.70 -2.16 5.87
C GLN A 33 6.30 -1.95 5.29
N THR A 34 6.24 -1.53 4.02
CA THR A 34 4.98 -1.49 3.27
C THR A 34 4.47 -2.93 3.11
N VAL A 35 3.22 -3.19 3.49
CA VAL A 35 2.66 -4.55 3.40
C VAL A 35 1.80 -4.66 2.15
N GLU A 36 2.18 -5.56 1.25
CA GLU A 36 1.50 -5.77 -0.02
C GLU A 36 1.32 -7.27 -0.31
N PHE A 37 0.17 -7.60 -0.86
CA PHE A 37 -0.19 -8.95 -1.28
C PHE A 37 -0.26 -9.00 -2.80
N ARG A 38 0.36 -10.03 -3.40
CA ARG A 38 0.35 -10.27 -4.85
C ARG A 38 -0.07 -11.69 -5.15
N GLY A 39 -0.68 -11.89 -6.29
CA GLY A 39 -1.14 -13.20 -6.73
C GLY A 39 -2.06 -13.03 -7.92
N GLY A 40 -3.18 -13.74 -7.94
CA GLY A 40 -4.13 -13.65 -9.03
C GLY A 40 -5.41 -14.41 -8.75
N GLY A 41 -6.26 -14.46 -9.76
CA GLY A 41 -7.54 -15.14 -9.69
C GLY A 41 -8.40 -14.84 -10.89
N PHE A 42 -9.67 -15.19 -10.77
CA PHE A 42 -10.63 -15.07 -11.85
C PHE A 42 -11.44 -13.78 -11.73
N PHE A 43 -11.70 -13.18 -12.89
CA PHE A 43 -12.53 -12.00 -13.09
C PHE A 43 -13.62 -12.35 -14.10
N SER A 44 -14.87 -12.20 -13.73
CA SER A 44 -16.04 -12.49 -14.59
C SER A 44 -16.80 -11.21 -14.87
N PHE A 45 -17.21 -11.03 -16.12
CA PHE A 45 -17.70 -9.76 -16.65
C PHE A 45 -19.19 -9.85 -17.03
N THR A 46 -19.99 -8.86 -16.64
CA THR A 46 -21.39 -8.76 -17.08
C THR A 46 -21.50 -8.39 -18.56
N SER A 47 -22.70 -8.54 -19.14
CA SER A 47 -22.96 -8.21 -20.55
C SER A 47 -22.63 -6.75 -20.92
N GLN A 48 -22.74 -5.81 -19.99
CA GLN A 48 -22.35 -4.42 -20.21
C GLN A 48 -20.84 -4.27 -20.41
N CYS A 49 -20.04 -5.09 -19.73
CA CYS A 49 -18.59 -5.13 -19.95
C CYS A 49 -18.26 -5.81 -21.28
N GLN A 50 -18.99 -6.87 -21.63
CA GLN A 50 -18.81 -7.62 -22.87
C GLN A 50 -19.06 -6.75 -24.11
N ALA A 51 -20.04 -5.85 -24.05
CA ALA A 51 -20.29 -4.87 -25.11
C ALA A 51 -19.08 -3.95 -25.41
N GLU A 52 -18.14 -3.86 -24.46
CA GLU A 52 -16.91 -3.05 -24.54
C GLU A 52 -15.66 -3.94 -24.73
N GLY A 53 -15.85 -5.21 -25.07
CA GLY A 53 -14.78 -6.17 -25.38
C GLY A 53 -14.25 -6.97 -24.17
N TRP A 54 -14.82 -6.79 -22.98
CA TRP A 54 -14.46 -7.57 -21.79
C TRP A 54 -15.30 -8.84 -21.69
N GLU A 55 -14.80 -9.95 -22.25
CA GLU A 55 -15.57 -11.18 -22.40
C GLU A 55 -15.19 -12.32 -21.44
N GLY A 56 -16.20 -13.13 -21.10
CA GLY A 56 -16.04 -14.39 -20.40
C GLY A 56 -15.52 -14.26 -18.97
N THR A 57 -14.65 -15.21 -18.60
CA THR A 57 -13.93 -15.21 -17.32
C THR A 57 -12.44 -15.24 -17.62
N VAL A 58 -11.71 -14.27 -17.07
CA VAL A 58 -10.28 -14.09 -17.33
C VAL A 58 -9.51 -14.34 -16.04
N TYR A 59 -8.42 -15.09 -16.14
CA TYR A 59 -7.43 -15.15 -15.08
C TYR A 59 -6.47 -13.97 -15.19
N ALA A 60 -6.33 -13.18 -14.13
CA ALA A 60 -5.43 -12.02 -14.11
C ALA A 60 -4.63 -11.96 -12.82
N SER A 61 -3.44 -11.36 -12.90
CA SER A 61 -2.66 -11.07 -11.70
C SER A 61 -3.28 -9.89 -10.96
N ALA A 62 -3.18 -9.90 -9.64
CA ALA A 62 -3.72 -8.85 -8.81
C ALA A 62 -2.76 -8.47 -7.68
N ARG A 63 -2.92 -7.23 -7.21
CA ARG A 63 -2.14 -6.65 -6.12
C ARG A 63 -3.09 -5.95 -5.16
N TYR A 64 -2.95 -6.25 -3.88
CA TYR A 64 -3.76 -5.68 -2.81
C TYR A 64 -2.87 -5.05 -1.75
N ARG A 65 -3.19 -3.82 -1.37
CA ARG A 65 -2.57 -3.11 -0.25
C ARG A 65 -3.66 -2.69 0.74
N PRO A 66 -3.76 -3.35 1.90
CA PRO A 66 -4.72 -2.98 2.94
C PRO A 66 -4.31 -1.67 3.63
N PRO A 67 -5.28 -0.93 4.20
CA PRO A 67 -5.01 0.29 4.95
C PRO A 67 -4.46 -0.03 6.34
N GLY A 68 -3.55 0.80 6.87
CA GLY A 68 -3.11 0.72 8.28
C GLY A 68 -2.36 -0.55 8.67
N VAL A 69 -1.76 -1.25 7.71
CA VAL A 69 -0.93 -2.44 7.94
C VAL A 69 0.54 -2.12 7.62
N GLY A 70 1.45 -2.34 8.57
CA GLY A 70 2.85 -1.91 8.42
C GLY A 70 2.93 -0.38 8.28
N SER A 71 3.66 0.11 7.28
CA SER A 71 3.68 1.54 6.91
C SER A 71 2.61 1.95 5.90
N ASN A 72 1.63 1.09 5.60
CA ASN A 72 0.55 1.48 4.70
C ASN A 72 -0.27 2.62 5.31
N GLY A 73 -0.48 3.68 4.52
CA GLY A 73 -1.36 4.79 4.88
C GLY A 73 -2.85 4.39 4.98
N PRO A 74 -3.76 5.38 5.02
CA PRO A 74 -5.18 5.13 5.26
C PRO A 74 -5.92 4.47 4.09
N SER A 75 -5.31 4.48 2.89
CA SER A 75 -5.97 4.01 1.66
C SER A 75 -5.95 2.50 1.49
N THR A 76 -7.03 1.93 0.96
CA THR A 76 -6.99 0.59 0.35
C THR A 76 -6.64 0.72 -1.13
N ARG A 77 -5.71 -0.09 -1.63
CA ARG A 77 -5.36 -0.13 -3.06
C ARG A 77 -5.54 -1.54 -3.63
N PHE A 78 -6.15 -1.63 -4.81
CA PHE A 78 -6.34 -2.88 -5.54
C PHE A 78 -5.99 -2.66 -7.01
N SER A 79 -5.03 -3.40 -7.54
CA SER A 79 -4.65 -3.36 -8.96
C SER A 79 -4.85 -4.71 -9.60
N VAL A 80 -5.26 -4.73 -10.85
CA VAL A 80 -5.41 -5.94 -11.69
C VAL A 80 -4.55 -5.76 -12.93
N PHE A 81 -3.83 -6.81 -13.32
CA PHE A 81 -2.95 -6.86 -14.48
C PHE A 81 -3.43 -7.98 -15.40
N PHE A 82 -4.09 -7.60 -16.48
CA PHE A 82 -4.62 -8.50 -17.48
C PHE A 82 -3.52 -8.95 -18.46
N PRO A 83 -3.64 -10.16 -19.03
CA PRO A 83 -2.59 -10.75 -19.87
C PRO A 83 -2.22 -9.95 -21.14
N LEU A 84 -3.11 -9.08 -21.63
CA LEU A 84 -2.89 -8.28 -22.84
C LEU A 84 -2.33 -6.87 -22.54
N PHE A 85 -1.39 -6.78 -21.61
CA PHE A 85 -0.72 -5.52 -21.22
C PHE A 85 -1.65 -4.40 -20.75
N TYR A 86 -2.85 -4.74 -20.27
CA TYR A 86 -3.77 -3.79 -19.66
C TYR A 86 -3.72 -3.93 -18.14
N ALA A 87 -3.57 -2.82 -17.43
CA ALA A 87 -3.67 -2.78 -15.98
C ALA A 87 -4.76 -1.81 -15.56
N THR A 88 -5.51 -2.16 -14.51
CA THR A 88 -6.44 -1.23 -13.88
C THR A 88 -6.12 -1.12 -12.40
N SER A 89 -6.36 0.04 -11.81
CA SER A 89 -6.13 0.28 -10.39
C SER A 89 -7.30 1.02 -9.77
N PHE A 90 -7.64 0.60 -8.54
CA PHE A 90 -8.72 1.12 -7.73
C PHE A 90 -8.17 1.54 -6.37
N VAL A 91 -8.51 2.75 -5.93
CA VAL A 91 -8.06 3.32 -4.67
C VAL A 91 -9.24 3.83 -3.86
N LEU A 92 -9.48 3.21 -2.70
CA LEU A 92 -10.33 3.79 -1.67
C LEU A 92 -9.45 4.67 -0.79
N GLN A 93 -9.71 5.98 -0.77
CA GLN A 93 -8.84 6.96 -0.11
C GLN A 93 -8.66 6.74 1.40
N SER A 94 -9.69 6.22 2.08
CA SER A 94 -9.61 5.92 3.51
C SER A 94 -10.43 4.69 3.90
N GLY A 95 -9.84 3.86 4.76
CA GLY A 95 -10.48 2.70 5.36
C GLY A 95 -10.50 1.48 4.46
N ASN A 96 -11.21 0.45 4.92
CA ASN A 96 -11.29 -0.87 4.28
C ASN A 96 -12.48 -0.98 3.31
N LEU A 97 -12.33 -1.80 2.27
CA LEU A 97 -13.48 -2.31 1.52
C LEU A 97 -14.29 -3.29 2.40
N THR A 98 -15.61 -3.24 2.25
CA THR A 98 -16.58 -4.07 2.99
C THR A 98 -17.62 -4.64 2.02
N ALA A 99 -18.63 -5.35 2.53
CA ALA A 99 -19.73 -5.87 1.71
C ALA A 99 -20.60 -4.76 1.08
N ALA A 100 -20.55 -3.54 1.61
CA ALA A 100 -21.20 -2.37 1.01
C ALA A 100 -20.31 -1.74 -0.07
N TYR A 101 -20.95 -1.27 -1.15
CA TYR A 101 -20.26 -0.53 -2.19
C TYR A 101 -19.68 0.78 -1.66
N LYS A 102 -18.40 1.02 -1.95
CA LYS A 102 -17.72 2.28 -1.70
C LYS A 102 -17.19 2.85 -3.01
N THR A 103 -17.32 4.16 -3.18
CA THR A 103 -16.71 4.87 -4.29
C THR A 103 -15.19 4.80 -4.17
N VAL A 104 -14.52 4.48 -5.27
CA VAL A 104 -13.07 4.42 -5.39
C VAL A 104 -12.61 5.25 -6.57
N ASP A 105 -11.40 5.80 -6.48
CA ASP A 105 -10.73 6.32 -7.65
C ASP A 105 -10.31 5.14 -8.52
N GLY A 106 -10.48 5.27 -9.83
CA GLY A 106 -10.17 4.22 -10.77
C GLY A 106 -9.40 4.76 -11.97
N GLY A 107 -8.59 3.92 -12.58
CA GLY A 107 -7.94 4.22 -13.85
C GLY A 107 -7.34 2.96 -14.49
N GLY A 108 -7.17 3.02 -15.80
CA GLY A 108 -6.56 2.00 -16.63
C GLY A 108 -5.25 2.47 -17.23
N LEU A 109 -4.37 1.53 -17.55
CA LEU A 109 -3.16 1.75 -18.32
C LEU A 109 -3.07 0.65 -19.37
N GLY A 110 -3.14 1.05 -20.63
CA GLY A 110 -2.75 0.24 -21.79
C GLY A 110 -1.69 1.00 -22.57
N SER A 111 -1.95 1.29 -23.85
CA SER A 111 -1.11 2.18 -24.66
C SER A 111 -1.08 3.63 -24.16
N GLN A 112 -2.07 4.03 -23.36
CA GLN A 112 -2.12 5.33 -22.69
C GLN A 112 -2.73 5.19 -21.29
N LEU A 113 -2.45 6.17 -20.43
CA LEU A 113 -3.10 6.31 -19.13
C LEU A 113 -4.53 6.81 -19.33
N TRP A 114 -5.47 6.21 -18.59
CA TRP A 114 -6.87 6.61 -18.58
C TRP A 114 -7.39 6.68 -17.15
N VAL A 115 -7.95 7.82 -16.76
CA VAL A 115 -8.62 7.98 -15.46
C VAL A 115 -10.10 7.71 -15.66
N TYR A 116 -10.76 7.03 -14.72
CA TYR A 116 -12.20 6.77 -14.78
C TYR A 116 -12.98 7.92 -14.14
N PRO A 117 -13.51 8.90 -14.90
CA PRO A 117 -14.21 10.06 -14.34
C PRO A 117 -15.50 9.70 -13.61
N THR A 118 -16.15 8.59 -13.96
CA THR A 118 -17.40 8.15 -13.34
C THR A 118 -17.25 7.61 -11.92
N LYS A 119 -16.01 7.49 -11.42
CA LYS A 119 -15.66 6.98 -10.08
C LYS A 119 -16.32 5.63 -9.80
N PRO A 120 -15.69 4.50 -10.17
CA PRO A 120 -16.25 3.17 -9.93
C PRO A 120 -16.55 2.94 -8.44
N ARG A 121 -17.40 1.95 -8.18
CA ARG A 121 -17.71 1.51 -6.81
C ARG A 121 -17.23 0.08 -6.63
N MET A 122 -16.56 -0.18 -5.52
CA MET A 122 -16.02 -1.49 -5.21
C MET A 122 -16.55 -2.00 -3.88
N ARG A 123 -16.78 -3.31 -3.78
CA ARG A 123 -17.10 -4.02 -2.54
C ARG A 123 -16.32 -5.32 -2.44
N VAL A 124 -16.04 -5.75 -1.21
CA VAL A 124 -15.43 -7.04 -0.88
C VAL A 124 -16.43 -7.82 -0.04
N THR A 125 -17.00 -8.87 -0.61
CA THR A 125 -18.02 -9.73 0.02
C THR A 125 -17.40 -10.85 0.83
N LEU A 126 -16.18 -11.28 0.49
CA LEU A 126 -15.39 -12.21 1.27
C LEU A 126 -13.97 -11.72 1.40
N ARG A 127 -13.43 -11.81 2.61
CA ARG A 127 -12.02 -11.62 2.91
C ARG A 127 -11.59 -12.68 3.92
N SER A 128 -10.59 -13.48 3.55
CA SER A 128 -10.05 -14.54 4.40
C SER A 128 -8.52 -14.41 4.48
N PRO A 129 -7.93 -14.22 5.67
CA PRO A 129 -8.59 -14.01 6.96
C PRO A 129 -9.41 -12.71 6.98
N SER A 130 -10.43 -12.62 7.85
CA SER A 130 -11.34 -11.46 7.91
C SER A 130 -10.64 -10.16 8.36
N ALA A 131 -9.64 -10.29 9.23
CA ALA A 131 -8.72 -9.24 9.64
C ALA A 131 -7.35 -9.46 8.99
N VAL A 132 -6.84 -8.42 8.34
CA VAL A 132 -5.51 -8.43 7.70
C VAL A 132 -4.60 -7.51 8.51
N ASN A 133 -3.45 -8.03 8.91
CA ASN A 133 -2.48 -7.35 9.77
C ASN A 133 -1.05 -7.65 9.31
N ALA A 134 -0.07 -7.17 10.08
CA ALA A 134 1.35 -7.25 9.72
C ALA A 134 1.94 -8.67 9.78
N SER A 135 1.22 -9.68 10.27
CA SER A 135 1.63 -11.09 10.27
C SER A 135 0.82 -11.94 9.30
N THR A 136 -0.07 -11.34 8.50
CA THR A 136 -0.88 -12.06 7.53
C THR A 136 -0.03 -12.44 6.31
N GLU A 137 0.11 -13.74 6.06
CA GLU A 137 0.93 -14.26 4.95
C GLU A 137 0.15 -14.43 3.64
N ALA A 138 -1.16 -14.66 3.71
CA ALA A 138 -2.01 -14.81 2.54
C ALA A 138 -3.41 -14.23 2.78
N VAL A 139 -4.03 -13.76 1.71
CA VAL A 139 -5.37 -13.18 1.68
C VAL A 139 -6.11 -13.69 0.46
N ARG A 140 -7.33 -14.21 0.66
CA ARG A 140 -8.31 -14.42 -0.39
C ARG A 140 -9.35 -13.31 -0.35
N LEU A 141 -9.63 -12.68 -1.48
CA LEU A 141 -10.69 -11.68 -1.63
C LEU A 141 -11.71 -12.15 -2.66
N LYS A 142 -12.99 -12.02 -2.34
CA LYS A 142 -14.07 -12.00 -3.32
C LYS A 142 -14.82 -10.69 -3.25
N GLY A 143 -15.28 -10.21 -4.38
CA GLY A 143 -16.01 -8.95 -4.42
C GLY A 143 -16.42 -8.55 -5.82
N GLN A 144 -16.82 -7.29 -5.92
CA GLN A 144 -17.33 -6.72 -7.15
C GLN A 144 -16.80 -5.31 -7.38
N ILE A 145 -16.61 -4.97 -8.65
CA ILE A 145 -16.33 -3.62 -9.13
C ILE A 145 -17.48 -3.23 -10.07
N ASN A 146 -18.18 -2.14 -9.79
CA ASN A 146 -19.24 -1.58 -10.64
C ASN A 146 -18.74 -0.26 -11.24
N GLY A 147 -18.93 -0.06 -12.55
CA GLY A 147 -18.36 1.06 -13.28
C GLY A 147 -16.95 0.74 -13.80
N PHE A 148 -16.63 -0.55 -13.96
CA PHE A 148 -15.34 -1.00 -14.45
C PHE A 148 -15.08 -0.44 -15.86
N ASP A 149 -13.83 -0.10 -16.12
CA ASP A 149 -13.38 0.54 -17.36
C ASP A 149 -14.13 1.83 -17.74
N ASN A 150 -14.68 2.53 -16.75
CA ASN A 150 -15.53 3.71 -16.93
C ASN A 150 -16.86 3.42 -17.66
N VAL A 151 -17.29 2.15 -17.70
CA VAL A 151 -18.51 1.70 -18.38
C VAL A 151 -19.64 1.60 -17.35
N ARG A 152 -20.73 2.34 -17.57
CA ARG A 152 -21.88 2.35 -16.65
C ARG A 152 -22.48 0.94 -16.54
N ASN A 153 -22.72 0.48 -15.31
CA ASN A 153 -23.28 -0.84 -15.02
C ASN A 153 -22.44 -2.03 -15.50
N CYS A 154 -21.21 -1.81 -15.98
CA CYS A 154 -20.23 -2.90 -16.12
C CYS A 154 -19.81 -3.34 -14.74
N VAL A 155 -20.22 -4.56 -14.36
CA VAL A 155 -19.88 -5.19 -13.09
C VAL A 155 -18.89 -6.31 -13.35
N VAL A 156 -17.80 -6.30 -12.58
CA VAL A 156 -16.78 -7.34 -12.57
C VAL A 156 -16.82 -8.04 -11.23
N ASP A 157 -17.14 -9.33 -11.24
CA ASP A 157 -16.94 -10.22 -10.10
C ASP A 157 -15.48 -10.66 -10.06
N PHE A 158 -14.86 -10.65 -8.88
CA PHE A 158 -13.50 -11.15 -8.70
C PHE A 158 -13.41 -12.16 -7.56
N ASP A 159 -12.54 -13.16 -7.72
CA ASP A 159 -12.12 -14.11 -6.68
C ASP A 159 -10.60 -14.32 -6.82
N VAL A 160 -9.83 -13.71 -5.92
CA VAL A 160 -8.36 -13.69 -5.98
C VAL A 160 -7.74 -14.27 -4.73
N SER A 161 -6.64 -15.00 -4.90
CA SER A 161 -5.79 -15.50 -3.83
C SER A 161 -4.42 -14.86 -3.93
N LEU A 162 -3.99 -14.21 -2.87
CA LEU A 162 -2.82 -13.34 -2.84
C LEU A 162 -1.91 -13.72 -1.67
N THR A 163 -0.61 -13.71 -1.89
CA THR A 163 0.41 -13.95 -0.87
C THR A 163 1.17 -12.66 -0.58
N ARG A 164 1.57 -12.47 0.66
CA ARG A 164 2.43 -11.37 1.08
C ARG A 164 3.74 -11.42 0.28
N ARG A 165 4.23 -10.25 -0.12
CA ARG A 165 5.60 -10.13 -0.65
C ARG A 165 6.56 -9.71 0.48
N PRO A 166 7.79 -10.25 0.50
CA PRO A 166 8.85 -9.80 1.39
C PRO A 166 9.11 -8.30 1.26
#